data_AF-A0A2W5PNP2-F1
#
_entry.id   AF-A0A2W5PNP2-F1
#
_cell.length_a   1.000
_cell.length_b   1.000
_cell.length_c   1.000
_cell.angle_alpha   90.00
_cell.angle_beta   90.00
_cell.angle_gamma   90.00
#
_symmetry.space_group_name_H-M   'P 1'
#
loop_
_entity.id
_entity.type
_entity.pdbx_description
1 polymer ?
#
loop_
_entity_poly.entity_id
_entity_poly.type
_entity_poly.pdbx_seq_one_letter_code
_entity_poly.pdbx_strand_id
1 'polypeptide(L)'
;NARNGNEPGVSFYTHVSDQYDPFASRVIAATAGEAPYVLDGLLYHATGLSIEEHYTDTGGASDHVFGLMPFFGYRFAPRLRDLKDRRLHLLPGQEAGPLLAGMTGDPVAVGHVAAHWDELLRLTTSIRSGTATASAMLRRLSAYPRQNGLALALREVGRIERSIFMLDWLRDLDLRRRTQAGLNKGEARNALARALFFNQLGELRDRRFENQTYRASGLNLLVAAIILWNTRYLEQAVGALSIPEDIARHIAPLGWEHISLTGDYRWNVESRPDPGQLRPLRTPSSLLAA
;
A
#
# COMPACT_ATOMS: atom_id res chain seq x y z
N ASN A 1 12.98 9.47 10.56
CA ASN A 1 12.75 8.05 10.90
C ASN A 1 12.66 7.84 12.41
N ALA A 2 11.65 8.44 13.06
CA ALA A 2 11.40 8.30 14.50
C ALA A 2 9.91 8.00 14.76
N ARG A 3 9.31 7.15 13.92
CA ARG A 3 7.90 6.74 14.08
C ARG A 3 7.76 5.42 14.84
N ASN A 4 8.83 4.61 14.89
CA ASN A 4 8.88 3.36 15.62
C ASN A 4 10.05 3.43 16.61
N GLY A 5 9.78 3.18 17.89
CA GLY A 5 10.76 3.20 18.97
C GLY A 5 11.91 2.21 18.75
N ASN A 6 12.96 2.37 19.55
CA ASN A 6 14.23 1.63 19.42
C ASN A 6 14.17 0.17 19.92
N GLU A 7 12.97 -0.40 20.09
CA GLU A 7 12.75 -1.79 20.49
C GLU A 7 12.54 -2.68 19.25
N PRO A 8 13.02 -3.95 19.27
CA PRO A 8 12.85 -4.86 18.14
C PRO A 8 11.37 -5.28 17.98
N GLY A 9 10.60 -4.42 17.34
CA GLY A 9 9.23 -4.70 16.92
C GLY A 9 9.17 -5.37 15.56
N VAL A 10 8.04 -6.02 15.28
CA VAL A 10 7.70 -6.59 13.98
C VAL A 10 6.53 -5.79 13.41
N SER A 11 6.62 -5.41 12.14
CA SER A 11 5.54 -4.74 11.41
C SER A 11 5.00 -5.67 10.32
N PHE A 12 3.69 -5.65 10.11
CA PHE A 12 3.04 -6.34 9.01
C PHE A 12 2.78 -5.38 7.87
N TYR A 13 3.52 -5.54 6.78
CA TYR A 13 3.29 -4.80 5.55
C TYR A 13 2.26 -5.56 4.70
N THR A 14 1.07 -5.00 4.52
CA THR A 14 -0.01 -5.67 3.79
C THR A 14 -0.54 -4.83 2.64
N HIS A 15 -0.58 -5.43 1.46
CA HIS A 15 -1.18 -4.86 0.27
C HIS A 15 -2.70 -5.11 0.25
N VAL A 16 -3.43 -4.13 -0.28
CA VAL A 16 -4.89 -4.10 -0.34
C VAL A 16 -5.29 -3.75 -1.76
N SER A 17 -6.25 -4.49 -2.33
CA SER A 17 -6.83 -4.16 -3.62
C SER A 17 -7.76 -2.94 -3.54
N ASP A 18 -8.16 -2.41 -4.68
CA ASP A 18 -9.20 -1.40 -4.77
C ASP A 18 -10.56 -1.87 -4.21
N GLN A 19 -10.80 -3.19 -4.22
CA GLN A 19 -11.95 -3.90 -3.64
C GLN A 19 -11.79 -4.24 -2.15
N TYR A 20 -10.79 -3.69 -1.47
CA TYR A 20 -10.52 -3.88 -0.03
C TYR A 20 -9.95 -5.25 0.37
N ASP A 21 -9.77 -6.16 -0.58
CA ASP A 21 -9.22 -7.48 -0.30
C ASP A 21 -7.71 -7.45 -0.05
N PRO A 22 -7.23 -8.07 1.05
CA PRO A 22 -5.81 -8.23 1.26
C PRO A 22 -5.25 -9.33 0.36
N PHE A 23 -4.31 -8.99 -0.52
CA PHE A 23 -3.77 -9.96 -1.49
C PHE A 23 -2.31 -10.38 -1.22
N ALA A 24 -1.56 -9.60 -0.44
CA ALA A 24 -0.19 -9.95 -0.04
C ALA A 24 0.13 -9.36 1.32
N SER A 25 0.69 -10.15 2.23
CA SER A 25 1.17 -9.70 3.54
C SER A 25 2.58 -10.20 3.77
N ARG A 26 3.44 -9.35 4.33
CA ARG A 26 4.79 -9.73 4.74
C ARG A 26 5.13 -9.19 6.11
N VAL A 27 5.82 -10.04 6.85
CA VAL A 27 6.39 -9.71 8.15
C VAL A 27 7.74 -9.03 7.91
N ILE A 28 7.87 -7.78 8.35
CA ILE A 28 9.11 -7.00 8.25
C ILE A 28 9.55 -6.55 9.65
N ALA A 29 10.85 -6.35 9.86
CA ALA A 29 11.32 -5.71 11.08
C ALA A 29 10.77 -4.28 11.14
N ALA A 30 10.32 -3.82 12.32
CA ALA A 30 9.76 -2.47 12.49
C ALA A 30 10.77 -1.34 12.21
N THR A 31 12.06 -1.67 12.19
CA THR A 31 13.18 -0.79 11.82
C THR A 31 13.54 -0.82 10.34
N ALA A 32 13.04 -1.80 9.58
CA ALA A 32 13.27 -1.90 8.15
C ALA A 32 12.32 -0.96 7.40
N GLY A 33 12.86 -0.20 6.44
CA GLY A 33 12.03 0.58 5.53
C GLY A 33 11.10 -0.32 4.70
N GLU A 34 9.85 0.09 4.52
CA GLU A 34 8.83 -0.66 3.75
C GLU A 34 9.09 -0.63 2.24
N ALA A 35 9.78 0.42 1.76
CA ALA A 35 10.04 0.71 0.36
C ALA A 35 10.57 -0.49 -0.47
N PRO A 36 11.56 -1.28 0.00
CA PRO A 36 12.08 -2.41 -0.75
C PRO A 36 11.07 -3.57 -0.89
N TYR A 37 10.11 -3.68 0.03
CA TYR A 37 9.16 -4.79 0.07
C TYR A 37 7.90 -4.56 -0.77
N VAL A 38 7.67 -3.31 -1.21
CA VAL A 38 6.54 -2.96 -2.09
C VAL A 38 6.49 -3.86 -3.32
N LEU A 39 7.61 -3.94 -4.06
CA LEU A 39 7.67 -4.73 -5.29
C LEU A 39 7.55 -6.23 -5.03
N ASP A 40 7.98 -6.71 -3.86
CA ASP A 40 7.83 -8.12 -3.54
C ASP A 40 6.36 -8.52 -3.42
N GLY A 41 5.51 -7.67 -2.81
CA GLY A 41 4.08 -7.95 -2.74
C GLY A 41 3.35 -7.73 -4.06
N LEU A 42 3.85 -6.83 -4.92
CA LEU A 42 3.31 -6.62 -6.28
C LEU A 42 3.68 -7.73 -7.26
N LEU A 43 4.86 -8.32 -7.16
CA LEU A 43 5.35 -9.32 -8.12
C LEU A 43 5.03 -10.75 -7.71
N TYR A 44 5.03 -11.03 -6.41
CA TYR A 44 4.93 -12.38 -5.88
C TYR A 44 3.60 -12.64 -5.17
N HIS A 45 2.54 -11.92 -5.54
CA HIS A 45 1.19 -12.27 -5.13
C HIS A 45 0.69 -13.47 -5.93
N ALA A 46 0.22 -14.51 -5.25
CA ALA A 46 -0.34 -15.70 -5.91
C ALA A 46 -1.80 -15.50 -6.36
N THR A 47 -2.21 -14.25 -6.60
CA THR A 47 -3.56 -13.88 -7.01
C THR A 47 -3.59 -13.51 -8.49
N GLY A 48 -4.74 -13.69 -9.14
CA GLY A 48 -4.96 -13.28 -10.54
C GLY A 48 -5.23 -11.78 -10.73
N LEU A 49 -4.88 -10.94 -9.74
CA LEU A 49 -5.11 -9.50 -9.81
C LEU A 49 -4.14 -8.86 -10.82
N SER A 50 -4.65 -7.98 -11.66
CA SER A 50 -3.83 -7.12 -12.53
C SER A 50 -3.64 -5.78 -11.83
N ILE A 51 -2.51 -5.61 -11.13
CA ILE A 51 -2.21 -4.37 -10.43
C ILE A 51 -1.62 -3.35 -11.41
N GLU A 52 -2.27 -2.20 -11.55
CA GLU A 52 -1.80 -1.11 -12.42
C GLU A 52 -1.09 -0.01 -11.62
N GLU A 53 -1.68 0.41 -10.49
CA GLU A 53 -1.20 1.53 -9.69
C GLU A 53 -1.07 1.14 -8.22
N HIS A 54 0.05 1.50 -7.59
CA HIS A 54 0.30 1.25 -6.17
C HIS A 54 0.43 2.54 -5.37
N TYR A 55 -0.41 2.67 -4.34
CA TYR A 55 -0.40 3.82 -3.42
C TYR A 55 0.42 3.52 -2.17
N THR A 56 1.28 4.46 -1.77
CA THR A 56 2.06 4.34 -0.51
C THR A 56 2.21 5.70 0.17
N ASP A 57 2.45 5.69 1.49
CA ASP A 57 2.86 6.91 2.18
C ASP A 57 4.30 7.29 1.77
N THR A 58 4.59 8.58 1.95
CA THR A 58 5.82 9.30 1.63
C THR A 58 7.11 8.53 2.02
N GLY A 59 7.07 7.77 3.12
CA GLY A 59 8.21 6.99 3.62
C GLY A 59 8.60 5.78 2.76
N GLY A 60 7.72 5.32 1.86
CA GLY A 60 7.96 4.22 0.93
C GLY A 60 8.66 4.62 -0.38
N ALA A 61 8.90 5.92 -0.59
CA ALA A 61 9.28 6.45 -1.90
C ALA A 61 10.78 6.79 -1.99
N SER A 62 11.60 5.81 -2.39
CA SER A 62 13.00 6.05 -2.78
C SER A 62 13.15 6.12 -4.30
N ASP A 63 14.18 6.82 -4.78
CA ASP A 63 14.51 6.87 -6.21
C ASP A 63 14.68 5.45 -6.78
N HIS A 64 15.32 4.52 -6.06
CA HIS A 64 15.50 3.14 -6.55
C HIS A 64 14.17 2.40 -6.74
N VAL A 65 13.18 2.64 -5.89
CA VAL A 65 11.84 2.05 -6.04
C VAL A 65 11.13 2.67 -7.24
N PHE A 66 11.15 4.00 -7.37
CA PHE A 66 10.63 4.70 -8.56
C PHE A 66 11.27 4.17 -9.85
N GLY A 67 12.59 3.98 -9.86
CA GLY A 67 13.32 3.55 -11.04
C GLY A 67 13.05 2.11 -11.44
N LEU A 68 12.62 1.27 -10.49
CA LEU A 68 12.38 -0.15 -10.75
C LEU A 68 10.95 -0.42 -11.25
N MET A 69 9.97 0.41 -10.86
CA MET A 69 8.55 0.24 -11.19
C MET A 69 8.23 0.18 -12.69
N PRO A 70 8.78 1.05 -13.56
CA PRO A 70 8.49 1.02 -15.00
C PRO A 70 8.92 -0.29 -15.67
N PHE A 71 9.99 -0.94 -15.20
CA PHE A 71 10.45 -2.22 -15.74
C PHE A 71 9.45 -3.37 -15.51
N PHE A 72 8.47 -3.17 -14.63
CA PHE A 72 7.40 -4.12 -14.36
C PHE A 72 6.01 -3.58 -14.76
N GLY A 73 5.94 -2.40 -15.37
CA GLY A 73 4.69 -1.81 -15.84
C GLY A 73 3.80 -1.24 -14.74
N TYR A 74 4.33 -1.03 -13.53
CA TYR A 74 3.57 -0.47 -12.42
C TYR A 74 3.67 1.06 -12.38
N ARG A 75 2.54 1.73 -12.13
CA ARG A 75 2.53 3.13 -11.75
C ARG A 75 2.69 3.26 -10.24
N PHE A 76 3.75 3.92 -9.81
CA PHE A 76 3.99 4.16 -8.39
C PHE A 76 3.47 5.54 -7.98
N ALA A 77 2.48 5.58 -7.10
CA ALA A 77 1.75 6.78 -6.73
C ALA A 77 1.86 7.09 -5.22
N PRO A 78 3.04 7.51 -4.74
CA PRO A 78 3.19 7.88 -3.33
C PRO A 78 2.47 9.18 -3.00
N ARG A 79 1.98 9.32 -1.77
CA ARG A 79 1.55 10.62 -1.24
C ARG A 79 2.75 11.55 -1.19
N LEU A 80 2.74 12.61 -1.99
CA LEU A 80 3.76 13.65 -1.90
C LEU A 80 3.36 14.66 -0.83
N ARG A 81 3.94 14.52 0.37
CA ARG A 81 4.00 15.59 1.37
C ARG A 81 5.26 16.44 1.15
N ASP A 82 5.19 17.71 1.56
CA ASP A 82 6.30 18.67 1.60
C ASP A 82 7.03 18.83 0.25
N LEU A 83 6.30 19.36 -0.74
CA LEU A 83 6.81 19.52 -2.10
C LEU A 83 8.07 20.40 -2.19
N LYS A 84 8.22 21.34 -1.26
CA LYS A 84 9.36 22.27 -1.14
C LYS A 84 10.71 21.57 -0.98
N ASP A 85 10.73 20.38 -0.39
CA ASP A 85 11.96 19.63 -0.10
C ASP A 85 12.33 18.67 -1.25
N ARG A 86 11.53 18.67 -2.33
CA ARG A 86 11.70 17.75 -3.46
C ARG A 86 12.28 18.49 -4.66
N ARG A 87 13.14 17.78 -5.38
CA ARG A 87 13.82 18.29 -6.57
C ARG A 87 13.29 17.64 -7.85
N LEU A 88 13.01 18.44 -8.86
CA LEU A 88 12.77 18.03 -10.24
C LEU A 88 14.11 17.84 -10.93
N HIS A 89 14.30 16.70 -11.58
CA HIS A 89 15.50 16.39 -12.36
C HIS A 89 15.12 16.42 -13.83
N LEU A 90 15.77 17.32 -14.58
CA LEU A 90 15.53 17.52 -16.00
C LEU A 90 16.52 16.72 -16.84
N LEU A 91 16.16 16.46 -18.10
CA LEU A 91 17.10 15.90 -19.05
C LEU A 91 18.18 16.94 -19.41
N PRO A 92 19.39 16.51 -19.81
CA PRO A 92 20.43 17.42 -20.25
C PRO A 92 19.93 18.37 -21.36
N GLY A 93 20.18 19.67 -21.18
CA GLY A 93 19.75 20.72 -22.12
C GLY A 93 18.33 21.24 -21.94
N GLN A 94 17.56 20.70 -20.98
CA GLN A 94 16.26 21.28 -20.61
C GLN A 94 16.41 22.34 -19.51
N GLU A 95 15.60 23.38 -19.61
CA GLU A 95 15.52 24.43 -18.60
C GLU A 95 14.15 24.41 -17.91
N ALA A 96 14.16 24.60 -16.59
CA ALA A 96 12.93 24.80 -15.84
C ALA A 96 12.39 26.21 -16.09
N GLY A 97 11.06 26.31 -16.23
CA GLY A 97 10.39 27.61 -16.22
C GLY A 97 10.61 28.36 -14.89
N PRO A 98 10.40 29.69 -14.87
CA PRO A 98 10.73 30.53 -13.71
C PRO A 98 10.03 30.12 -12.42
N LEU A 99 8.82 29.54 -12.53
CA LEU A 99 8.04 29.04 -11.39
C LEU A 99 8.65 27.78 -10.73
N LEU A 100 9.46 27.01 -11.45
CA LEU A 100 10.03 25.74 -11.01
C LEU A 100 11.55 25.81 -10.80
N ALA A 101 12.19 26.95 -11.09
CA ALA A 101 13.63 27.13 -10.94
C ALA A 101 14.10 26.77 -9.51
N GLY A 102 13.38 27.24 -8.49
CA GLY A 102 13.69 26.94 -7.08
C GLY A 102 13.48 25.48 -6.65
N MET A 103 12.88 24.66 -7.51
CA MET A 103 12.63 23.22 -7.29
C MET A 103 13.49 22.33 -8.18
N THR A 104 14.35 22.89 -9.02
CA THR A 104 15.17 22.10 -9.95
C THR A 104 16.44 21.62 -9.26
N GLY A 105 16.78 20.34 -9.47
CA GLY A 105 18.03 19.74 -8.99
C GLY A 105 19.00 19.48 -10.14
N ASP A 106 20.03 18.68 -9.87
CA ASP A 106 21.00 18.29 -10.89
C ASP A 106 20.34 17.59 -12.08
N PRO A 107 20.83 17.82 -13.32
CA PRO A 107 20.33 17.11 -14.49
C PRO A 107 20.57 15.61 -14.38
N VAL A 108 19.70 14.84 -15.02
CA VAL A 108 19.81 13.38 -15.06
C VAL A 108 21.05 12.97 -15.85
N ALA A 109 21.87 12.08 -15.29
CA ALA A 109 23.05 11.55 -15.95
C ALA A 109 22.66 10.45 -16.97
N VAL A 110 22.05 10.84 -18.09
CA VAL A 110 21.54 9.91 -19.13
C VAL A 110 22.65 9.01 -19.68
N GLY A 111 23.86 9.53 -19.87
CA GLY A 111 25.01 8.73 -20.31
C GLY A 111 25.36 7.60 -19.33
N HIS A 112 25.20 7.83 -18.03
CA HIS A 112 25.42 6.80 -17.01
C HIS A 112 24.33 5.72 -17.05
N VAL A 113 23.07 6.12 -17.27
CA VAL A 113 21.97 5.16 -17.47
C VAL A 113 22.22 4.29 -18.70
N ALA A 114 22.63 4.91 -19.82
CA ALA A 114 22.92 4.19 -21.06
C ALA A 114 24.09 3.20 -20.89
N ALA A 115 25.16 3.60 -20.20
CA ALA A 115 26.33 2.74 -19.94
C ALA A 115 26.01 1.50 -19.10
N HIS A 116 24.98 1.57 -18.25
CA HIS A 116 24.57 0.49 -17.34
C HIS A 116 23.22 -0.16 -17.73
N TRP A 117 22.73 0.11 -18.94
CA TRP A 117 21.39 -0.30 -19.37
C TRP A 117 21.20 -1.82 -19.36
N ASP A 118 22.16 -2.55 -19.92
CA ASP A 118 22.12 -4.02 -19.96
C ASP A 118 22.11 -4.65 -18.57
N GLU A 119 22.77 -4.00 -17.60
CA GLU A 119 22.83 -4.49 -16.22
C GLU A 119 21.52 -4.21 -15.48
N LEU A 120 20.84 -3.10 -15.78
CA LEU A 120 19.47 -2.83 -15.33
C LEU A 120 18.50 -3.87 -15.90
N LEU A 121 18.62 -4.21 -17.18
CA LEU A 121 17.83 -5.28 -17.80
C LEU A 121 18.11 -6.66 -17.18
N ARG A 122 19.38 -6.96 -16.88
CA ARG A 122 19.74 -8.21 -16.19
C ARG A 122 19.19 -8.25 -14.76
N LEU A 123 19.27 -7.15 -14.03
CA LEU A 123 18.69 -7.01 -12.69
C LEU A 123 17.18 -7.29 -12.70
N THR A 124 16.47 -6.61 -13.61
CA THR A 124 15.00 -6.73 -13.72
C THR A 124 14.58 -8.11 -14.19
N THR A 125 15.33 -8.74 -15.10
CA THR A 125 15.12 -10.14 -15.53
C THR A 125 15.35 -11.14 -14.40
N SER A 126 16.39 -10.92 -13.57
CA SER A 126 16.67 -11.76 -12.40
C SER A 126 15.53 -11.70 -11.38
N ILE A 127 14.92 -10.53 -11.21
CA ILE A 127 13.75 -10.33 -10.36
C ILE A 127 12.51 -10.99 -11.00
N ARG A 128 12.23 -10.73 -12.28
CA ARG A 128 11.07 -11.29 -12.99
C ARG A 128 11.06 -12.82 -13.05
N SER A 129 12.24 -13.43 -13.17
CA SER A 129 12.41 -14.89 -13.16
C SER A 129 12.35 -15.52 -11.76
N GLY A 130 12.26 -14.71 -10.70
CA GLY A 130 12.27 -15.19 -9.32
C GLY A 130 13.63 -15.67 -8.81
N THR A 131 14.72 -15.48 -9.59
CA THR A 131 16.09 -15.82 -9.18
C THR A 131 16.52 -15.02 -7.94
N ALA A 132 16.03 -13.79 -7.79
CA ALA A 132 16.20 -12.98 -6.60
C ALA A 132 14.98 -12.09 -6.35
N THR A 133 14.66 -11.83 -5.07
CA THR A 133 13.56 -10.93 -4.74
C THR A 133 13.95 -9.46 -4.97
N ALA A 134 12.96 -8.61 -5.29
CA ALA A 134 13.20 -7.19 -5.50
C ALA A 134 13.70 -6.54 -4.21
N SER A 135 13.15 -6.93 -3.05
CA SER A 135 13.58 -6.41 -1.76
C SER A 135 15.03 -6.77 -1.42
N ALA A 136 15.49 -7.99 -1.75
CA ALA A 136 16.87 -8.39 -1.55
C ALA A 136 17.83 -7.57 -2.41
N MET A 137 17.49 -7.38 -3.69
CA MET A 137 18.28 -6.57 -4.61
C MET A 137 18.33 -5.10 -4.18
N LEU A 138 17.17 -4.50 -3.86
CA LEU A 138 17.10 -3.11 -3.41
C LEU A 138 17.86 -2.86 -2.11
N ARG A 139 17.82 -3.79 -1.15
CA ARG A 139 18.65 -3.72 0.07
C ARG A 139 20.13 -3.72 -0.26
N ARG A 140 20.57 -4.60 -1.18
CA ARG A 140 21.98 -4.68 -1.60
C ARG A 140 22.43 -3.41 -2.32
N LEU A 141 21.61 -2.86 -3.23
CA LEU A 141 21.90 -1.62 -3.94
C LEU A 141 21.94 -0.41 -2.99
N SER A 142 21.06 -0.41 -1.97
CA SER A 142 20.99 0.67 -0.98
C SER A 142 22.12 0.65 0.06
N ALA A 143 22.84 -0.47 0.21
CA ALA A 143 23.94 -0.58 1.17
C ALA A 143 25.18 0.24 0.76
N TYR A 144 25.48 0.32 -0.54
CA TYR A 144 26.67 1.02 -1.07
C TYR A 144 26.35 1.88 -2.30
N PRO A 145 25.43 2.85 -2.20
CA PRO A 145 24.87 3.53 -3.37
C PRO A 145 25.87 4.42 -4.12
N ARG A 146 26.91 4.94 -3.45
CA ARG A 146 27.93 5.79 -4.08
C ARG A 146 29.04 5.02 -4.78
N GLN A 147 29.18 3.73 -4.49
CA GLN A 147 30.26 2.87 -5.02
C GLN A 147 29.75 1.90 -6.09
N ASN A 148 28.45 1.87 -6.33
CA ASN A 148 27.81 0.92 -7.23
C ASN A 148 27.22 1.64 -8.45
N GLY A 149 27.85 1.48 -9.61
CA GLY A 149 27.40 2.08 -10.88
C GLY A 149 25.96 1.71 -11.25
N LEU A 150 25.55 0.46 -10.98
CA LEU A 150 24.18 -0.01 -11.21
C LEU A 150 23.17 0.67 -10.26
N ALA A 151 23.53 0.87 -9.00
CA ALA A 151 22.67 1.58 -8.04
C ALA A 151 22.48 3.04 -8.47
N LEU A 152 23.56 3.70 -8.90
CA LEU A 152 23.49 5.05 -9.46
C LEU A 152 22.61 5.10 -10.71
N ALA A 153 22.78 4.17 -11.64
CA ALA A 153 21.96 4.10 -12.85
C ALA A 153 20.46 3.93 -12.52
N LEU A 154 20.12 3.01 -11.61
CA LEU A 154 18.74 2.82 -11.16
C LEU A 154 18.19 4.07 -10.46
N ARG A 155 19.01 4.77 -9.68
CA ARG A 155 18.65 6.03 -9.04
C ARG A 155 18.34 7.12 -10.08
N GLU A 156 19.15 7.23 -11.14
CA GLU A 156 18.90 8.22 -12.21
C GLU A 156 17.61 7.93 -12.98
N VAL A 157 17.30 6.65 -13.27
CA VAL A 157 15.97 6.27 -13.80
C VAL A 157 14.86 6.68 -12.83
N GLY A 158 15.06 6.42 -11.54
CA GLY A 158 14.14 6.84 -10.49
C GLY A 158 13.90 8.33 -10.38
N ARG A 159 14.94 9.14 -10.63
CA ARG A 159 14.84 10.60 -10.68
C ARG A 159 13.98 11.07 -11.85
N ILE A 160 14.06 10.42 -13.01
CA ILE A 160 13.18 10.70 -14.16
C ILE A 160 11.73 10.43 -13.76
N GLU A 161 11.43 9.20 -13.34
CA GLU A 161 10.07 8.77 -12.98
C GLU A 161 9.46 9.60 -11.86
N ARG A 162 10.24 9.88 -10.81
CA ARG A 162 9.80 10.75 -9.73
C ARG A 162 9.50 12.16 -10.22
N SER A 163 10.29 12.70 -11.14
CA SER A 163 10.07 14.05 -11.66
C SER A 163 8.82 14.11 -12.52
N ILE A 164 8.59 13.10 -13.37
CA ILE A 164 7.35 12.95 -14.14
C ILE A 164 6.15 12.87 -13.19
N PHE A 165 6.20 11.98 -12.20
CA PHE A 165 5.13 11.83 -11.20
C PHE A 165 4.88 13.12 -10.41
N MET A 166 5.92 13.87 -10.04
CA MET A 166 5.77 15.15 -9.36
C MET A 166 5.05 16.19 -10.23
N LEU A 167 5.33 16.22 -11.53
CA LEU A 167 4.65 17.10 -12.48
C LEU A 167 3.18 16.70 -12.66
N ASP A 168 2.90 15.39 -12.77
CA ASP A 168 1.53 14.86 -12.77
C ASP A 168 0.79 15.26 -11.48
N TRP A 169 1.42 15.07 -10.32
CA TRP A 169 0.84 15.41 -9.02
C TRP A 169 0.47 16.89 -8.90
N LEU A 170 1.29 17.78 -9.46
CA LEU A 170 1.02 19.21 -9.48
C LEU A 170 -0.18 19.57 -10.37
N ARG A 171 -0.30 18.92 -11.53
CA ARG A 171 -1.29 19.25 -12.56
C ARG A 171 -2.63 18.54 -12.38
N ASP A 172 -2.60 17.29 -11.95
CA ASP A 172 -3.76 16.41 -11.90
C ASP A 172 -4.38 16.40 -10.49
N LEU A 173 -5.60 16.93 -10.39
CA LEU A 173 -6.39 16.90 -9.15
C LEU A 173 -6.97 15.52 -8.87
N ASP A 174 -7.31 14.76 -9.90
CA ASP A 174 -7.93 13.45 -9.76
C ASP A 174 -6.91 12.39 -9.35
N LEU A 175 -5.66 12.48 -9.81
CA LEU A 175 -4.55 11.71 -9.25
C LEU A 175 -4.45 11.90 -7.73
N ARG A 176 -4.43 13.16 -7.27
CA ARG A 176 -4.33 13.47 -5.83
C ARG A 176 -5.51 12.90 -5.04
N ARG A 177 -6.73 13.02 -5.57
CA ARG A 177 -7.94 12.46 -4.95
C ARG A 177 -7.89 10.94 -4.87
N ARG A 178 -7.52 10.26 -5.96
CA ARG A 178 -7.41 8.79 -6.00
C ARG A 178 -6.32 8.28 -5.05
N THR A 179 -5.14 8.90 -5.03
CA THR A 179 -4.08 8.57 -4.07
C THR A 179 -4.53 8.77 -2.63
N GLN A 180 -5.19 9.89 -2.32
CA GLN A 180 -5.69 10.15 -0.96
C GLN A 180 -6.75 9.12 -0.55
N ALA A 181 -7.69 8.79 -1.45
CA ALA A 181 -8.70 7.77 -1.21
C ALA A 181 -8.05 6.40 -0.96
N GLY A 182 -7.11 5.98 -1.80
CA GLY A 182 -6.38 4.72 -1.65
C GLY A 182 -5.65 4.60 -0.30
N LEU A 183 -5.02 5.69 0.16
CA LEU A 183 -4.35 5.71 1.46
C LEU A 183 -5.32 5.69 2.63
N ASN A 184 -6.43 6.43 2.53
CA ASN A 184 -7.48 6.39 3.55
C ASN A 184 -8.04 4.96 3.69
N LYS A 185 -8.18 4.20 2.59
CA LYS A 185 -8.56 2.78 2.65
C LYS A 185 -7.57 1.95 3.47
N GLY A 186 -6.27 2.12 3.22
CA GLY A 186 -5.21 1.45 3.99
C GLY A 186 -5.23 1.80 5.47
N GLU A 187 -5.43 3.08 5.81
CA GLU A 187 -5.54 3.56 7.19
C GLU A 187 -6.78 2.99 7.91
N ALA A 188 -7.95 2.99 7.25
CA ALA A 188 -9.20 2.46 7.78
C ALA A 188 -9.10 0.94 8.01
N ARG A 189 -8.49 0.20 7.09
CA ARG A 189 -8.20 -1.22 7.27
C ARG A 189 -7.26 -1.46 8.45
N ASN A 190 -6.20 -0.67 8.56
CA ASN A 190 -5.27 -0.78 9.70
C ASN A 190 -5.97 -0.47 11.03
N ALA A 191 -6.95 0.44 11.04
CA ALA A 191 -7.77 0.70 12.22
C ALA A 191 -8.66 -0.51 12.60
N LEU A 192 -9.31 -1.14 11.61
CA LEU A 192 -10.05 -2.39 11.82
C LEU A 192 -9.14 -3.50 12.35
N ALA A 193 -7.97 -3.70 11.73
CA ALA A 193 -7.01 -4.71 12.15
C ALA A 193 -6.54 -4.49 13.60
N ARG A 194 -6.29 -3.24 14.00
CA ARG A 194 -5.96 -2.89 15.40
C ARG A 194 -7.12 -3.15 16.36
N ALA A 195 -8.36 -2.86 15.95
CA ALA A 195 -9.54 -3.14 16.77
C ALA A 195 -9.74 -4.64 17.00
N LEU A 196 -9.47 -5.47 15.99
CA LEU A 196 -9.50 -6.94 16.10
C LEU A 196 -8.35 -7.49 16.94
N PHE A 197 -7.18 -6.85 16.89
CA PHE A 197 -6.00 -7.23 17.68
C PHE A 197 -6.03 -6.64 19.10
N PHE A 198 -7.21 -6.63 19.73
CA PHE A 198 -7.48 -5.98 21.02
C PHE A 198 -6.63 -6.53 22.19
N ASN A 199 -6.30 -7.82 22.17
CA ASN A 199 -5.43 -8.41 23.20
C ASN A 199 -3.95 -8.14 22.87
N GLN A 200 -3.24 -7.48 23.80
CA GLN A 200 -1.83 -7.05 23.72
C GLN A 200 -1.54 -5.72 23.01
N LEU A 201 -2.50 -4.77 22.96
CA LEU A 201 -2.27 -3.40 22.45
C LEU A 201 -1.75 -3.32 20.99
N GLY A 202 -1.98 -4.35 20.17
CA GLY A 202 -1.40 -4.40 18.82
C GLY A 202 0.04 -4.91 18.75
N GLU A 203 0.67 -5.31 19.87
CA GLU A 203 2.05 -5.80 19.90
C GLU A 203 2.12 -7.33 19.76
N LEU A 204 2.99 -7.82 18.88
CA LEU A 204 3.29 -9.25 18.76
C LEU A 204 4.53 -9.59 19.60
N ARG A 205 4.32 -10.24 20.74
CA ARG A 205 5.41 -10.77 21.59
C ARG A 205 5.78 -12.23 21.28
N ASP A 206 5.42 -12.75 20.10
CA ASP A 206 5.80 -14.11 19.72
C ASP A 206 7.26 -14.20 19.29
N ARG A 207 8.00 -15.16 19.86
CA ARG A 207 9.44 -15.34 19.61
C ARG A 207 9.78 -15.99 18.25
N ARG A 208 8.84 -16.67 17.61
CA ARG A 208 9.06 -17.41 16.34
C ARG A 208 8.35 -16.75 15.16
N PHE A 209 9.07 -16.60 14.05
CA PHE A 209 8.59 -15.99 12.80
C PHE A 209 7.35 -16.70 12.21
N GLU A 210 7.29 -18.03 12.31
CA GLU A 210 6.13 -18.82 11.85
C GLU A 210 4.85 -18.47 12.62
N ASN A 211 4.93 -18.35 13.95
CA ASN A 211 3.77 -18.00 14.78
C ASN A 211 3.25 -16.58 14.46
N GLN A 212 4.16 -15.64 14.20
CA GLN A 212 3.80 -14.29 13.75
C GLN A 212 3.09 -14.33 12.39
N THR A 213 3.57 -15.19 11.47
CA THR A 213 2.95 -15.38 10.15
C THR A 213 1.55 -15.97 10.28
N TYR A 214 1.35 -17.01 11.09
CA TYR A 214 0.03 -17.59 11.32
C TYR A 214 -0.97 -16.58 11.91
N ARG A 215 -0.53 -15.76 12.87
CA ARG A 215 -1.38 -14.68 13.41
C ARG A 215 -1.71 -13.62 12.36
N ALA A 216 -0.76 -13.22 11.53
CA ALA A 216 -0.99 -12.27 10.44
C ALA A 216 -2.04 -12.81 9.45
N SER A 217 -1.90 -14.08 9.06
CA SER A 217 -2.87 -14.77 8.20
C SER A 217 -4.25 -14.87 8.84
N GLY A 218 -4.33 -15.23 10.12
CA GLY A 218 -5.59 -15.27 10.86
C GLY A 218 -6.27 -13.90 10.99
N LEU A 219 -5.50 -12.85 11.26
CA LEU A 219 -6.01 -11.48 11.28
C LEU A 219 -6.53 -11.05 9.91
N ASN A 220 -5.78 -11.35 8.84
CA ASN A 220 -6.22 -11.07 7.47
C ASN A 220 -7.52 -11.81 7.12
N LEU A 221 -7.66 -13.07 7.56
CA LEU A 221 -8.89 -13.84 7.37
C LEU A 221 -10.09 -13.19 8.08
N LEU A 222 -9.92 -12.76 9.32
CA LEU A 222 -10.99 -12.08 10.07
C LEU A 222 -11.39 -10.74 9.42
N VAL A 223 -10.40 -9.95 9.01
CA VAL A 223 -10.63 -8.68 8.28
C VAL A 223 -11.42 -8.95 6.99
N ALA A 224 -10.99 -9.93 6.18
CA ALA A 224 -11.69 -10.30 4.95
C ALA A 224 -13.12 -10.80 5.21
N ALA A 225 -13.33 -11.60 6.26
CA ALA A 225 -14.67 -12.06 6.64
C ALA A 225 -15.62 -10.90 7.01
N ILE A 226 -15.11 -9.89 7.72
CA ILE A 226 -15.86 -8.67 8.06
C ILE A 226 -16.16 -7.86 6.81
N ILE A 227 -15.19 -7.67 5.91
CA ILE A 227 -15.39 -6.96 4.64
C ILE A 227 -16.47 -7.65 3.80
N LEU A 228 -16.41 -8.97 3.69
CA LEU A 228 -17.41 -9.75 2.95
C LEU A 228 -18.80 -9.63 3.57
N TRP A 229 -18.89 -9.76 4.90
CA TRP A 229 -20.13 -9.59 5.63
C TRP A 229 -20.71 -8.18 5.39
N ASN A 230 -19.91 -7.14 5.58
CA ASN A 230 -20.30 -5.75 5.36
C ASN A 230 -20.79 -5.53 3.93
N THR A 231 -20.07 -6.05 2.93
CA THR A 231 -20.41 -5.89 1.52
C THR A 231 -21.82 -6.43 1.23
N ARG A 232 -22.15 -7.63 1.72
CA ARG A 232 -23.47 -8.25 1.52
C ARG A 232 -24.60 -7.50 2.21
N TYR A 233 -24.38 -6.99 3.43
CA TYR A 233 -25.41 -6.24 4.15
C TYR A 233 -25.54 -4.79 3.64
N LEU A 234 -24.46 -4.17 3.19
CA LEU A 234 -24.48 -2.85 2.56
C LEU A 234 -25.20 -2.89 1.22
N GLU A 235 -25.03 -3.94 0.41
CA GLU A 235 -25.80 -4.17 -0.81
C GLU A 235 -27.31 -4.15 -0.52
N GLN A 236 -27.75 -4.90 0.51
CA GLN A 236 -29.15 -4.91 0.93
C GLN A 236 -29.62 -3.55 1.47
N ALA A 237 -28.80 -2.86 2.26
CA ALA A 237 -29.13 -1.56 2.84
C ALA A 237 -29.23 -0.44 1.79
N VAL A 238 -28.32 -0.42 0.81
CA VAL A 238 -28.32 0.51 -0.33
C VAL A 238 -29.61 0.34 -1.13
N GLY A 239 -30.01 -0.91 -1.41
CA GLY A 239 -31.27 -1.21 -2.09
C GLY A 239 -32.49 -0.76 -1.28
N ALA A 240 -32.53 -1.09 0.02
CA ALA A 240 -33.66 -0.72 0.89
C ALA A 240 -33.82 0.80 1.08
N LEU A 241 -32.71 1.53 1.15
CA LEU A 241 -32.69 3.00 1.29
C LEU A 241 -32.73 3.74 -0.04
N SER A 242 -32.70 3.02 -1.17
CA SER A 242 -32.64 3.59 -2.53
C SER A 242 -31.48 4.60 -2.70
N ILE A 243 -30.30 4.27 -2.15
CA ILE A 243 -29.12 5.14 -2.25
C ILE A 243 -28.61 5.15 -3.70
N PRO A 244 -28.44 6.32 -4.32
CA PRO A 244 -27.86 6.45 -5.65
C PRO A 244 -26.45 5.84 -5.77
N GLU A 245 -26.12 5.27 -6.93
CA GLU A 245 -24.83 4.58 -7.17
C GLU A 245 -23.62 5.53 -7.05
N ASP A 246 -23.79 6.80 -7.43
CA ASP A 246 -22.77 7.84 -7.31
C ASP A 246 -22.43 8.17 -5.85
N ILE A 247 -23.34 7.92 -4.92
CA ILE A 247 -23.11 8.02 -3.47
C ILE A 247 -22.62 6.67 -2.93
N ALA A 248 -23.21 5.56 -3.35
CA ALA A 248 -22.89 4.22 -2.87
C ALA A 248 -21.40 3.87 -3.09
N ARG A 249 -20.80 4.32 -4.20
CA ARG A 249 -19.36 4.13 -4.48
C ARG A 249 -18.41 4.75 -3.44
N HIS A 250 -18.91 5.64 -2.58
CA HIS A 250 -18.15 6.28 -1.52
C HIS A 250 -18.27 5.55 -0.16
N ILE A 251 -19.06 4.47 -0.09
CA ILE A 251 -19.23 3.66 1.12
C ILE A 251 -18.14 2.59 1.17
N ALA A 252 -17.35 2.57 2.23
CA ALA A 252 -16.34 1.55 2.46
C ALA A 252 -16.90 0.39 3.31
N PRO A 253 -16.70 -0.88 2.93
CA PRO A 253 -17.15 -2.06 3.68
C PRO A 253 -16.25 -2.36 4.89
N LEU A 254 -15.70 -1.33 5.52
CA LEU A 254 -14.72 -1.45 6.60
C LEU A 254 -15.29 -1.12 7.98
N GLY A 255 -16.52 -0.61 8.11
CA GLY A 255 -17.09 -0.29 9.43
C GLY A 255 -17.22 -1.53 10.33
N TRP A 256 -16.96 -1.40 11.63
CA TRP A 256 -17.04 -2.53 12.58
C TRP A 256 -17.80 -2.24 13.88
N GLU A 257 -18.34 -1.02 14.05
CA GLU A 257 -19.03 -0.62 15.28
C GLU A 257 -20.29 -1.46 15.57
N HIS A 258 -20.90 -2.03 14.52
CA HIS A 258 -22.05 -2.92 14.63
C HIS A 258 -21.68 -4.37 15.00
N ILE A 259 -20.37 -4.69 15.07
CA ILE A 259 -19.82 -6.01 15.41
C ILE A 259 -19.28 -5.94 16.84
N SER A 260 -19.82 -6.77 17.73
CA SER A 260 -19.21 -6.99 19.04
C SER A 260 -17.91 -7.76 18.86
N LEU A 261 -16.77 -7.13 19.13
CA LEU A 261 -15.44 -7.75 19.07
C LEU A 261 -15.03 -8.40 20.40
N THR A 262 -15.70 -8.02 21.49
CA THR A 262 -15.44 -8.50 22.85
C THR A 262 -16.75 -8.83 23.56
N GLY A 263 -16.64 -9.64 24.63
CA GLY A 263 -17.77 -10.05 25.45
C GLY A 263 -18.24 -11.49 25.19
N ASP A 264 -19.38 -11.83 25.77
CA ASP A 264 -19.97 -13.16 25.68
C ASP A 264 -20.80 -13.30 24.41
N TYR A 265 -20.38 -14.23 23.55
CA TYR A 265 -21.11 -14.56 22.35
C TYR A 265 -22.16 -15.64 22.64
N ARG A 266 -23.43 -15.27 22.52
CA ARG A 266 -24.54 -16.22 22.60
C ARG A 266 -25.09 -16.47 21.21
N TRP A 267 -24.79 -17.64 20.65
CA TRP A 267 -25.31 -18.06 19.36
C TRP A 267 -26.57 -18.90 19.55
N ASN A 268 -27.72 -18.38 19.11
CA ASN A 268 -28.91 -19.21 18.97
C ASN A 268 -28.85 -19.94 17.62
N VAL A 269 -28.58 -21.24 17.65
CA VAL A 269 -28.44 -22.10 16.47
C VAL A 269 -29.75 -22.17 15.67
N GLU A 270 -30.90 -22.04 16.33
CA GLU A 270 -32.23 -22.04 15.68
C GLU A 270 -32.49 -20.77 14.87
N SER A 271 -31.77 -19.67 15.16
CA SER A 271 -31.87 -18.39 14.46
C SER A 271 -30.92 -18.25 13.25
N ARG A 272 -30.31 -19.35 12.81
CA ARG A 272 -29.39 -19.33 11.67
C ARG A 272 -30.22 -19.21 10.37
N PRO A 273 -29.95 -18.19 9.52
CA PRO A 273 -30.62 -18.10 8.23
C PRO A 273 -30.20 -19.27 7.33
N ASP A 274 -31.10 -19.66 6.42
CA ASP A 274 -30.84 -20.68 5.42
C ASP A 274 -29.66 -20.31 4.51
N PRO A 275 -29.02 -21.28 3.84
CA PRO A 275 -27.97 -21.01 2.88
C PRO A 275 -28.39 -19.95 1.84
N GLY A 276 -27.61 -18.88 1.73
CA GLY A 276 -27.87 -17.77 0.81
C GLY A 276 -28.79 -16.67 1.35
N GLN A 277 -29.45 -16.88 2.50
CA GLN A 277 -30.27 -15.85 3.14
C GLN A 277 -29.47 -15.00 4.13
N LEU A 278 -29.82 -13.72 4.20
CA LEU A 278 -29.27 -12.76 5.17
C LEU A 278 -30.24 -12.58 6.33
N ARG A 279 -29.72 -12.19 7.50
CA ARG A 279 -30.55 -11.72 8.61
C ARG A 279 -31.23 -10.40 8.19
N PRO A 280 -32.42 -10.08 8.72
CA PRO A 280 -33.04 -8.80 8.44
C PRO A 280 -32.16 -7.64 8.93
N LEU A 281 -32.22 -6.50 8.21
CA LEU A 281 -31.54 -5.27 8.61
C LEU A 281 -32.10 -4.80 9.97
N ARG A 282 -31.21 -4.31 10.84
CA ARG A 282 -31.61 -3.71 12.11
C ARG A 282 -32.19 -2.33 11.83
N THR A 283 -33.44 -2.08 12.18
CA THR A 283 -34.00 -0.75 12.27
C THR A 283 -33.58 -0.12 13.60
N PRO A 284 -32.75 0.93 13.63
CA PRO A 284 -32.44 1.60 14.88
C PRO A 284 -33.69 2.27 15.42
N SER A 285 -34.03 2.01 16.69
CA SER A 285 -35.23 2.55 17.34
C SER A 285 -35.16 4.06 17.60
N SER A 286 -34.02 4.72 17.37
CA SER A 286 -33.81 6.15 17.58
C SER A 286 -32.55 6.67 16.85
N LEU A 287 -32.66 7.84 16.22
CA LEU A 287 -31.58 8.57 15.54
C LEU A 287 -30.58 9.26 16.50
N LEU A 288 -30.83 9.25 17.81
CA LEU A 288 -30.00 9.94 18.83
C LEU A 288 -28.87 9.09 19.42
N ALA A 289 -28.68 7.85 18.94
CA ALA A 289 -27.66 6.93 19.43
C ALA A 289 -26.56 6.61 18.41
N ALA A 290 -26.41 7.46 17.37
CA ALA A 290 -25.35 7.39 16.38
C ALA A 290 -24.30 8.47 16.61
#